data_AF-A0A838W8P0-F1
#
_entry.id   AF-A0A838W8P0-F1
#
_cell.length_a   1.000
_cell.length_b   1.000
_cell.length_c   1.000
_cell.angle_alpha   90.00
_cell.angle_beta   90.00
_cell.angle_gamma   90.00
#
_symmetry.space_group_name_H-M   'P 1'
#
loop_
_entity.id
_entity.type
_entity.pdbx_description
1 polymer ?
#
loop_
_entity_poly.entity_id
_entity_poly.type
_entity_poly.pdbx_seq_one_letter_code
_entity_poly.pdbx_strand_id
1 'polypeptide(L)'
;ETVQKLVDDLIKSAKEDIVGIFATANAFHRQEFAGTIQLLKEKAEFMGINIKILVPEDDSIKKTIRDLKSGLLSKRIEIRLIEPSMQTKVSIMVTDHKYSLVIELRDDTKQITEEAIGLATYSNSKSTVLSYLSIFESLWKQTELYEQLKIHDRMQKEFINTAAHELRTPIQPILGMTNILKNKTKEIEDKELLEVISRNAQRLKKLSEDILEVSKIESNSLNINKEYFKIKEIILDVVNNYKSNTDSKNIKFEHSLVNDNLIVYADKGGISRVISNLINNSIKFIHQKEGGIISIAVEPKETTNDIIEIKGRVLVSIMDNGEGIDKEILPRLFNKFVSKSFQGTGLGLYISKSIVEAHSGQLWAENNRDGKGATFRFFLPLKQ
;
A
#
# COMPACT_ATOMS: atom_id res chain seq x y z
N GLU A 1 -37.31 6.20 34.90
CA GLU A 1 -37.58 5.54 33.61
C GLU A 1 -36.29 4.90 33.14
N THR A 2 -36.29 3.63 32.72
CA THR A 2 -35.04 2.98 32.28
C THR A 2 -34.61 3.57 30.94
N VAL A 3 -33.30 3.66 30.70
CA VAL A 3 -32.77 4.23 29.44
C VAL A 3 -33.27 3.42 28.24
N GLN A 4 -33.42 2.10 28.38
CA GLN A 4 -33.98 1.25 27.33
C GLN A 4 -35.43 1.61 26.99
N LYS A 5 -36.28 1.87 27.99
CA LYS A 5 -37.66 2.28 27.75
C LYS A 5 -37.72 3.59 26.97
N LEU A 6 -36.84 4.55 27.29
CA LEU A 6 -36.75 5.80 26.57
C LEU A 6 -36.31 5.61 25.11
N VAL A 7 -35.36 4.71 24.85
CA VAL A 7 -34.96 4.33 23.47
C VAL A 7 -36.17 3.80 22.69
N ASP A 8 -36.89 2.84 23.27
CA ASP A 8 -38.04 2.22 22.63
C ASP A 8 -39.17 3.23 22.37
N ASP A 9 -39.44 4.13 23.32
CA ASP A 9 -40.47 5.17 23.21
C ASP A 9 -40.11 6.21 22.12
N LEU A 10 -38.84 6.57 21.98
CA LEU A 10 -38.36 7.43 20.89
C LEU A 10 -38.53 6.75 19.53
N ILE A 11 -38.14 5.49 19.39
CA ILE A 11 -38.31 4.75 18.14
C ILE A 11 -39.80 4.57 17.81
N LYS A 12 -40.64 4.26 18.80
CA LYS A 12 -42.10 4.11 18.64
C LYS A 12 -42.78 5.42 18.24
N SER A 13 -42.27 6.57 18.69
CA SER A 13 -42.85 7.87 18.38
C SER A 13 -42.33 8.51 17.09
N ALA A 14 -41.23 8.00 16.52
CA ALA A 14 -40.63 8.48 15.27
C ALA A 14 -41.61 8.44 14.08
N LYS A 15 -41.53 9.47 13.23
CA LYS A 15 -42.40 9.66 12.05
C LYS A 15 -41.66 9.99 10.76
N GLU A 16 -40.49 10.60 10.83
CA GLU A 16 -39.72 11.08 9.69
C GLU A 16 -38.49 10.20 9.50
N ASP A 17 -37.59 10.23 10.47
CA ASP A 17 -36.29 9.56 10.38
C ASP A 17 -35.65 9.30 11.74
N ILE A 18 -34.72 8.34 11.75
CA ILE A 18 -33.88 8.04 12.90
C ILE A 18 -32.44 7.94 12.43
N VAL A 19 -31.55 8.67 13.08
CA VAL A 19 -30.11 8.52 12.88
C VAL A 19 -29.43 8.11 14.17
N GLY A 20 -28.46 7.19 14.08
CA GLY A 20 -27.83 6.59 15.24
C GLY A 20 -26.33 6.35 15.07
N ILE A 21 -25.58 6.51 16.15
CA ILE A 21 -24.17 6.13 16.27
C ILE A 21 -24.05 5.21 17.48
N PHE A 22 -23.41 4.06 17.30
CA PHE A 22 -23.02 3.19 18.41
C PHE A 22 -21.56 3.44 18.80
N ALA A 23 -21.29 3.61 20.08
CA ALA A 23 -19.91 3.79 20.57
C ALA A 23 -19.03 2.54 20.35
N THR A 24 -19.62 1.35 20.50
CA THR A 24 -18.93 0.05 20.41
C THR A 24 -19.79 -0.98 19.71
N ALA A 25 -19.17 -2.05 19.19
CA ALA A 25 -19.89 -3.20 18.65
C ALA A 25 -20.76 -3.88 19.72
N ASN A 26 -20.26 -3.99 20.96
CA ASN A 26 -21.04 -4.54 22.07
C ASN A 26 -22.27 -3.69 22.40
N ALA A 27 -22.19 -2.36 22.27
CA ALA A 27 -23.36 -1.49 22.44
C ALA A 27 -24.44 -1.79 21.39
N PHE A 28 -24.05 -2.07 20.15
CA PHE A 28 -24.97 -2.53 19.10
C PHE A 28 -25.58 -3.88 19.47
N HIS A 29 -24.75 -4.87 19.83
CA HIS A 29 -25.21 -6.21 20.21
C HIS A 29 -26.17 -6.21 21.40
N ARG A 30 -25.94 -5.33 22.40
CA ARG A 30 -26.89 -5.14 23.51
C ARG A 30 -28.25 -4.64 23.04
N GLN A 31 -28.28 -3.68 22.12
CA GLN A 31 -29.54 -3.17 21.56
C GLN A 31 -30.19 -4.20 20.62
N GLU A 32 -29.42 -5.02 19.92
CA GLU A 32 -29.94 -6.14 19.15
C GLU A 32 -30.62 -7.17 20.06
N PHE A 33 -29.95 -7.57 21.15
CA PHE A 33 -30.50 -8.48 22.15
C PHE A 33 -31.74 -7.92 22.86
N ALA A 34 -31.76 -6.60 23.12
CA ALA A 34 -32.92 -5.91 23.69
C ALA A 34 -34.11 -5.77 22.72
N GLY A 35 -33.97 -6.19 21.46
CA GLY A 35 -35.03 -6.13 20.45
C GLY A 35 -35.14 -4.77 19.73
N THR A 36 -34.23 -3.84 19.99
CA THR A 36 -34.24 -2.49 19.40
C THR A 36 -34.08 -2.54 17.88
N ILE A 37 -33.19 -3.42 17.37
CA ILE A 37 -32.98 -3.58 15.93
C ILE A 37 -34.23 -4.14 15.24
N GLN A 38 -34.97 -5.01 15.91
CA GLN A 38 -36.24 -5.54 15.40
C GLN A 38 -37.31 -4.43 15.36
N LEU A 39 -37.40 -3.61 16.40
CA LEU A 39 -38.30 -2.47 16.43
C LEU A 39 -38.01 -1.43 15.32
N LEU A 40 -36.73 -1.17 15.04
CA LEU A 40 -36.32 -0.33 13.91
C LEU A 40 -36.74 -0.92 12.56
N LYS A 41 -36.59 -2.24 12.36
CA LYS A 41 -37.07 -2.95 11.16
C LYS A 41 -38.57 -2.78 10.97
N GLU A 42 -39.36 -3.03 12.00
CA GLU A 42 -40.83 -2.89 11.96
C GLU A 42 -41.23 -1.46 11.62
N LYS A 43 -40.56 -0.46 12.21
CA LYS A 43 -40.82 0.94 11.89
C LYS A 43 -40.50 1.31 10.45
N ALA A 44 -39.35 0.88 9.94
CA ALA A 44 -39.00 1.11 8.54
C ALA A 44 -39.98 0.41 7.59
N GLU A 45 -40.43 -0.80 7.90
CA GLU A 45 -41.35 -1.57 7.05
C GLU A 45 -42.76 -0.98 7.01
N PHE A 46 -43.37 -0.77 8.18
CA PHE A 46 -44.79 -0.39 8.27
C PHE A 46 -45.03 1.11 8.15
N MET A 47 -44.10 1.94 8.64
CA MET A 47 -44.26 3.41 8.67
C MET A 47 -43.44 4.10 7.59
N GLY A 48 -42.54 3.37 6.92
CA GLY A 48 -41.73 3.92 5.82
C GLY A 48 -40.67 4.93 6.26
N ILE A 49 -40.29 4.95 7.53
CA ILE A 49 -39.25 5.88 8.03
C ILE A 49 -37.87 5.51 7.49
N ASN A 50 -37.00 6.51 7.34
CA ASN A 50 -35.60 6.30 6.97
C ASN A 50 -34.75 6.18 8.23
N ILE A 51 -33.88 5.18 8.26
CA ILE A 51 -33.04 4.85 9.41
C ILE A 51 -31.61 4.76 8.93
N LYS A 52 -30.72 5.56 9.52
CA LYS A 52 -29.28 5.49 9.23
C LYS A 52 -28.49 5.23 10.50
N ILE A 53 -27.62 4.23 10.46
CA ILE A 53 -26.86 3.80 11.64
C ILE A 53 -25.38 3.71 11.30
N LEU A 54 -24.58 4.36 12.12
CA LEU A 54 -23.13 4.21 12.14
C LEU A 54 -22.75 3.27 13.28
N VAL A 55 -21.98 2.25 12.96
CA VAL A 55 -21.60 1.21 13.91
C VAL A 55 -20.15 0.78 13.71
N PRO A 56 -19.39 0.52 14.79
CA PRO A 56 -18.06 -0.06 14.69
C PRO A 56 -18.02 -1.37 13.89
N GLU A 57 -16.87 -1.64 13.26
CA GLU A 57 -16.66 -2.88 12.53
C GLU A 57 -16.66 -4.12 13.45
N ASP A 58 -17.50 -5.11 13.10
CA ASP A 58 -17.63 -6.40 13.77
C ASP A 58 -18.23 -7.44 12.80
N ASP A 59 -17.80 -8.70 12.89
CA ASP A 59 -18.19 -9.73 11.93
C ASP A 59 -19.66 -10.17 12.05
N SER A 60 -20.23 -10.15 13.25
CA SER A 60 -21.66 -10.42 13.46
C SER A 60 -22.50 -9.28 12.86
N ILE A 61 -22.06 -8.03 13.05
CA ILE A 61 -22.73 -6.86 12.48
C ILE A 61 -22.69 -6.89 10.94
N LYS A 62 -21.56 -7.27 10.33
CA LYS A 62 -21.48 -7.49 8.87
C LYS A 62 -22.49 -8.52 8.37
N LYS A 63 -22.82 -9.54 9.17
CA LYS A 63 -23.88 -10.50 8.84
C LYS A 63 -25.25 -9.81 8.90
N THR A 64 -25.57 -9.08 9.96
CA THR A 64 -26.82 -8.31 10.09
C THR A 64 -27.01 -7.32 8.92
N ILE A 65 -25.95 -6.63 8.49
CA ILE A 65 -25.96 -5.74 7.32
C ILE A 65 -26.29 -6.52 6.03
N ARG A 66 -25.71 -7.70 5.83
CA ARG A 66 -26.00 -8.54 4.65
C ARG A 66 -27.45 -8.99 4.62
N ASP A 67 -28.00 -9.40 5.77
CA ASP A 67 -29.40 -9.84 5.87
C ASP A 67 -30.35 -8.67 5.53
N LEU A 68 -30.06 -7.47 6.03
CA LEU A 68 -30.83 -6.25 5.73
C LEU A 68 -30.78 -5.82 4.25
N LYS A 69 -29.66 -6.08 3.56
CA LYS A 69 -29.48 -5.72 2.15
C LYS A 69 -30.31 -6.56 1.18
N SER A 70 -30.78 -7.74 1.59
CA SER A 70 -31.48 -8.67 0.69
C SER A 70 -32.98 -8.43 0.55
N GLY A 71 -33.57 -7.50 1.32
CA GLY A 71 -35.02 -7.27 1.36
C GLY A 71 -35.47 -5.85 0.99
N LEU A 72 -36.79 -5.60 1.04
CA LEU A 72 -37.44 -4.29 0.84
C LEU A 72 -36.93 -3.21 1.82
N LEU A 73 -36.42 -3.63 2.97
CA LEU A 73 -35.82 -2.77 4.01
C LEU A 73 -34.50 -2.11 3.59
N SER A 74 -33.82 -2.64 2.55
CA SER A 74 -32.51 -2.13 2.09
C SER A 74 -32.53 -0.66 1.63
N LYS A 75 -33.68 -0.15 1.22
CA LYS A 75 -33.85 1.26 0.82
C LYS A 75 -34.15 2.21 1.98
N ARG A 76 -34.50 1.66 3.15
CA ARG A 76 -34.97 2.43 4.32
C ARG A 76 -34.04 2.32 5.51
N ILE A 77 -33.34 1.20 5.68
CA ILE A 77 -32.34 1.02 6.73
C ILE A 77 -30.97 0.95 6.07
N GLU A 78 -30.16 1.97 6.32
CA GLU A 78 -28.78 2.02 5.88
C GLU A 78 -27.86 1.94 7.10
N ILE A 79 -27.00 0.92 7.13
CA ILE A 79 -26.01 0.76 8.20
C ILE A 79 -24.64 0.83 7.55
N ARG A 80 -23.78 1.71 8.08
CA ARG A 80 -22.40 1.88 7.63
C ARG A 80 -21.43 1.60 8.76
N LEU A 81 -20.31 0.99 8.41
CA LEU A 81 -19.27 0.61 9.36
C LEU A 81 -18.33 1.80 9.60
N ILE A 82 -18.02 2.07 10.86
CA ILE A 82 -17.03 3.08 11.26
C ILE A 82 -15.71 2.39 11.60
N GLU A 83 -14.63 2.90 11.02
CA GLU A 83 -13.26 2.49 11.37
C GLU A 83 -12.94 2.84 12.84
N PRO A 84 -12.11 2.05 13.54
CA PRO A 84 -11.77 2.29 14.94
C PRO A 84 -11.26 3.71 15.24
N SER A 85 -10.54 4.34 14.31
CA SER A 85 -10.02 5.70 14.43
C SER A 85 -11.09 6.80 14.40
N MET A 86 -12.32 6.49 13.96
CA MET A 86 -13.43 7.43 13.82
C MET A 86 -14.55 7.16 14.84
N GLN A 87 -14.33 6.26 15.82
CA GLN A 87 -15.33 5.91 16.83
C GLN A 87 -15.57 7.05 17.82
N THR A 88 -16.83 7.27 18.14
CA THR A 88 -17.23 8.14 19.26
C THR A 88 -17.21 7.35 20.56
N LYS A 89 -16.88 8.02 21.68
CA LYS A 89 -16.96 7.40 23.01
C LYS A 89 -18.39 7.29 23.55
N VAL A 90 -19.36 7.88 22.83
CA VAL A 90 -20.76 7.95 23.22
C VAL A 90 -21.63 7.42 22.09
N SER A 91 -22.69 6.71 22.45
CA SER A 91 -23.75 6.37 21.51
C SER A 91 -24.69 7.55 21.39
N ILE A 92 -25.13 7.86 20.17
CA ILE A 92 -25.99 9.00 19.85
C ILE A 92 -27.20 8.47 19.10
N MET A 93 -28.39 8.92 19.44
CA MET A 93 -29.60 8.70 18.66
C MET A 93 -30.32 10.03 18.49
N VAL A 94 -30.67 10.36 17.25
CA VAL A 94 -31.51 11.52 16.93
C VAL A 94 -32.75 11.03 16.20
N THR A 95 -33.92 11.54 16.60
CA THR A 95 -35.22 11.15 16.05
C THR A 95 -35.97 12.37 15.56
N ASP A 96 -36.47 12.30 14.31
CA ASP A 96 -37.26 13.33 13.62
C ASP A 96 -36.62 14.74 13.67
N HIS A 97 -35.29 14.81 13.79
CA HIS A 97 -34.52 16.04 14.06
C HIS A 97 -35.02 16.88 15.27
N LYS A 98 -35.76 16.27 16.19
CA LYS A 98 -36.43 16.95 17.33
C LYS A 98 -35.96 16.47 18.68
N TYR A 99 -35.49 15.22 18.76
CA TYR A 99 -35.07 14.60 20.00
C TYR A 99 -33.68 14.00 19.82
N SER A 100 -32.84 14.14 20.83
CA SER A 100 -31.53 13.49 20.90
C SER A 100 -31.40 12.73 22.21
N LEU A 101 -30.86 11.52 22.14
CA LEU A 101 -30.45 10.72 23.27
C LEU A 101 -28.97 10.37 23.12
N VAL A 102 -28.18 10.70 24.13
CA VAL A 102 -26.74 10.43 24.15
C VAL A 102 -26.44 9.56 25.35
N ILE A 103 -25.71 8.48 25.11
CA ILE A 103 -25.42 7.47 26.12
C ILE A 103 -23.90 7.32 26.20
N GLU A 104 -23.35 7.68 27.34
CA GLU A 104 -21.95 7.45 27.69
C GLU A 104 -21.78 6.03 28.22
N LEU A 105 -20.79 5.35 27.67
CA LEU A 105 -20.43 4.00 28.07
C LEU A 105 -19.48 4.05 29.26
N ARG A 106 -19.81 3.31 30.33
CA ARG A 106 -18.95 3.16 31.52
C ARG A 106 -18.16 1.86 31.49
N ASP A 107 -18.83 0.75 31.16
CA ASP A 107 -18.23 -0.58 31.14
C ASP A 107 -18.81 -1.41 29.99
N ASP A 108 -18.04 -1.58 28.92
CA ASP A 108 -18.49 -2.28 27.72
C ASP A 108 -18.61 -3.80 27.91
N THR A 109 -18.03 -4.36 28.98
CA THR A 109 -18.02 -5.81 29.24
C THR A 109 -19.38 -6.31 29.75
N LYS A 110 -20.24 -5.40 30.21
CA LYS A 110 -21.55 -5.73 30.75
C LYS A 110 -22.52 -6.08 29.62
N GLN A 111 -23.34 -7.10 29.88
CA GLN A 111 -24.35 -7.58 28.92
C GLN A 111 -25.66 -6.79 29.00
N ILE A 112 -25.95 -6.16 30.15
CA ILE A 112 -27.18 -5.40 30.36
C ILE A 112 -26.88 -3.91 30.18
N THR A 113 -27.73 -3.20 29.43
CA THR A 113 -27.57 -1.77 29.15
C THR A 113 -27.41 -0.94 30.43
N GLU A 114 -28.21 -1.22 31.46
CA GLU A 114 -28.23 -0.46 32.72
C GLU A 114 -26.92 -0.57 33.52
N GLU A 115 -26.20 -1.67 33.39
CA GLU A 115 -24.90 -1.87 34.04
C GLU A 115 -23.74 -1.29 33.22
N ALA A 116 -23.90 -1.25 31.89
CA ALA A 116 -22.89 -0.82 30.93
C ALA A 116 -22.77 0.70 30.82
N ILE A 117 -23.88 1.43 31.04
CA ILE A 117 -23.94 2.88 30.82
C ILE A 117 -23.54 3.66 32.07
N GLY A 118 -22.90 4.81 31.86
CA GLY A 118 -22.57 5.76 32.92
C GLY A 118 -23.61 6.86 33.04
N LEU A 119 -23.78 7.61 31.95
CA LEU A 119 -24.67 8.76 31.86
C LEU A 119 -25.51 8.66 30.60
N ALA A 120 -26.81 8.98 30.70
CA ALA A 120 -27.67 9.16 29.55
C ALA A 120 -28.28 10.57 29.59
N THR A 121 -28.15 11.30 28.49
CA THR A 121 -28.67 12.66 28.35
C THR A 121 -29.73 12.68 27.25
N TYR A 122 -30.95 13.01 27.63
CA TYR A 122 -32.05 13.30 26.71
C TYR A 122 -32.18 14.81 26.51
N SER A 123 -32.39 15.24 25.27
CA SER A 123 -32.66 16.64 24.97
C SER A 123 -33.63 16.78 23.81
N ASN A 124 -34.56 17.73 23.93
CA ASN A 124 -35.38 18.27 22.85
C ASN A 124 -34.99 19.71 22.48
N SER A 125 -33.84 20.18 23.01
CA SER A 125 -33.30 21.49 22.66
C SER A 125 -32.81 21.49 21.23
N LYS A 126 -33.35 22.38 20.39
CA LYS A 126 -32.98 22.48 18.97
C LYS A 126 -31.47 22.57 18.76
N SER A 127 -30.76 23.36 19.57
CA SER A 127 -29.31 23.52 19.45
C SER A 127 -28.54 22.22 19.74
N THR A 128 -28.95 21.49 20.78
CA THR A 128 -28.34 20.21 21.16
C THR A 128 -28.60 19.15 20.11
N VAL A 129 -29.85 19.05 19.64
CA VAL A 129 -30.25 18.08 18.61
C VAL A 129 -29.52 18.33 17.30
N LEU A 130 -29.47 19.58 16.84
CA LEU A 130 -28.73 19.94 15.62
C LEU A 130 -27.22 19.69 15.75
N SER A 131 -26.65 19.85 16.94
CA SER A 131 -25.22 19.55 17.17
C SER A 131 -24.94 18.06 16.95
N TYR A 132 -25.74 17.18 17.55
CA TYR A 132 -25.58 15.73 17.39
C TYR A 132 -25.91 15.24 15.98
N LEU A 133 -26.93 15.82 15.35
CA LEU A 133 -27.25 15.56 13.95
C LEU A 133 -26.08 15.96 13.04
N SER A 134 -25.44 17.12 13.27
CA SER A 134 -24.27 17.55 12.50
C SER A 134 -23.08 16.62 12.67
N ILE A 135 -22.85 16.08 13.88
CA ILE A 135 -21.81 15.07 14.13
C ILE A 135 -22.11 13.82 13.32
N PHE A 136 -23.37 13.34 13.36
CA PHE A 136 -23.80 12.18 12.60
C PHE A 136 -23.59 12.38 11.09
N GLU A 137 -24.10 13.47 10.52
CA GLU A 137 -24.00 13.74 9.07
C GLU A 137 -22.53 13.87 8.62
N SER A 138 -21.67 14.49 9.45
CA SER A 138 -20.23 14.59 9.17
C SER A 138 -19.58 13.21 9.11
N LEU A 139 -19.80 12.36 10.12
CA LEU A 139 -19.25 11.01 10.15
C LEU A 139 -19.83 10.14 9.03
N TRP A 140 -21.14 10.27 8.76
CA TRP A 140 -21.82 9.57 7.69
C TRP A 140 -21.20 9.86 6.32
N LYS A 141 -20.96 11.14 6.04
CA LYS A 141 -20.34 11.59 4.81
C LYS A 141 -18.88 11.16 4.71
N GLN A 142 -18.14 11.23 5.82
CA GLN A 142 -16.75 10.81 5.87
C GLN A 142 -16.61 9.30 5.58
N THR A 143 -17.45 8.46 6.17
CA THR A 143 -17.48 7.02 5.87
C THR A 143 -17.85 6.76 4.41
N GLU A 144 -18.80 7.51 3.84
CA GLU A 144 -19.15 7.40 2.42
C GLU A 144 -17.96 7.62 1.48
N LEU A 145 -17.25 8.73 1.70
CA LEU A 145 -16.12 9.13 0.89
C LEU A 145 -14.98 8.12 1.04
N TYR A 146 -14.80 7.58 2.24
CA TYR A 146 -13.80 6.57 2.52
C TYR A 146 -14.11 5.23 1.82
N GLU A 147 -15.37 4.78 1.82
CA GLU A 147 -15.79 3.60 1.06
C GLU A 147 -15.61 3.80 -0.45
N GLN A 148 -16.00 4.95 -0.99
CA GLN A 148 -15.79 5.29 -2.40
C GLN A 148 -14.30 5.30 -2.77
N LEU A 149 -13.45 5.86 -1.91
CA LEU A 149 -12.00 5.87 -2.09
C LEU A 149 -11.44 4.44 -2.11
N LYS A 150 -11.87 3.57 -1.18
CA LYS A 150 -11.46 2.15 -1.15
C LYS A 150 -11.87 1.42 -2.42
N ILE A 151 -13.08 1.64 -2.93
CA ILE A 151 -13.56 1.02 -4.17
C ILE A 151 -12.74 1.51 -5.36
N HIS A 152 -12.49 2.82 -5.46
CA HIS A 152 -11.66 3.39 -6.52
C HIS A 152 -10.23 2.85 -6.51
N ASP A 153 -9.59 2.80 -5.34
CA ASP A 153 -8.24 2.25 -5.17
C ASP A 153 -8.17 0.77 -5.59
N ARG A 154 -9.18 -0.03 -5.21
CA ARG A 154 -9.28 -1.44 -5.64
C ARG A 154 -9.43 -1.56 -7.16
N MET A 155 -10.35 -0.82 -7.77
CA MET A 155 -10.56 -0.86 -9.22
C MET A 155 -9.31 -0.42 -9.99
N GLN A 156 -8.63 0.62 -9.51
CA GLN A 156 -7.38 1.10 -10.10
C GLN A 156 -6.31 -0.01 -10.05
N LYS A 157 -6.16 -0.72 -8.93
CA LYS A 157 -5.24 -1.85 -8.78
C LYS A 157 -5.58 -3.00 -9.73
N GLU A 158 -6.85 -3.40 -9.82
CA GLU A 158 -7.30 -4.47 -10.73
C GLU A 158 -7.07 -4.12 -12.20
N PHE A 159 -7.33 -2.86 -12.60
CA PHE A 159 -7.07 -2.37 -13.95
C PHE A 159 -5.58 -2.40 -14.30
N ILE A 160 -4.73 -1.89 -13.41
CA ILE A 160 -3.27 -1.87 -13.61
C ILE A 160 -2.72 -3.29 -13.78
N ASN A 161 -3.16 -4.23 -12.94
CA ASN A 161 -2.76 -5.63 -13.04
C ASN A 161 -3.17 -6.24 -14.39
N THR A 162 -4.42 -6.05 -14.78
CA THR A 162 -4.95 -6.59 -16.04
C THR A 162 -4.21 -6.00 -17.25
N ALA A 163 -4.07 -4.67 -17.30
CA ALA A 163 -3.38 -3.99 -18.38
C ALA A 163 -1.90 -4.44 -18.50
N ALA A 164 -1.20 -4.61 -17.38
CA ALA A 164 0.17 -5.10 -17.39
C ALA A 164 0.27 -6.53 -17.96
N HIS A 165 -0.64 -7.42 -17.59
CA HIS A 165 -0.71 -8.78 -18.12
C HIS A 165 -1.03 -8.81 -19.61
N GLU A 166 -2.05 -8.07 -20.04
CA GLU A 166 -2.45 -7.95 -21.45
C GLU A 166 -1.37 -7.33 -22.33
N LEU A 167 -0.53 -6.44 -21.78
CA LEU A 167 0.65 -5.92 -22.49
C LEU A 167 1.78 -6.94 -22.59
N ARG A 168 1.98 -7.82 -21.60
CA ARG A 168 3.07 -8.81 -21.61
C ARG A 168 2.88 -9.87 -22.69
N THR A 169 1.65 -10.32 -22.89
CA THR A 169 1.27 -11.40 -23.82
C THR A 169 1.69 -11.13 -25.27
N PRO A 170 1.40 -9.97 -25.90
CA PRO A 170 1.79 -9.70 -27.28
C PRO A 170 3.29 -9.41 -27.46
N ILE A 171 4.01 -9.07 -26.39
CA ILE A 171 5.44 -8.76 -26.48
C ILE A 171 6.29 -10.00 -26.74
N GLN A 172 5.91 -11.13 -26.14
CA GLN A 172 6.63 -12.40 -26.32
C GLN A 172 6.70 -12.87 -27.79
N PRO A 173 5.57 -12.94 -28.55
CA PRO A 173 5.62 -13.30 -29.96
C PRO A 173 6.36 -12.25 -30.81
N ILE A 174 6.27 -10.95 -30.48
CA ILE A 174 7.07 -9.90 -31.15
C ILE A 174 8.57 -10.19 -30.99
N LEU A 175 9.04 -10.44 -29.76
CA LEU A 175 10.44 -10.78 -29.50
C LEU A 175 10.86 -12.08 -30.19
N GLY A 176 10.02 -13.10 -30.12
CA GLY A 176 10.27 -14.40 -30.75
C GLY A 176 10.41 -14.29 -32.27
N MET A 177 9.45 -13.65 -32.93
CA MET A 177 9.46 -13.51 -34.39
C MET A 177 10.60 -12.61 -34.87
N THR A 178 10.91 -11.56 -34.11
CA THR A 178 12.03 -10.66 -34.40
C THR A 178 13.37 -11.39 -34.34
N ASN A 179 13.58 -12.24 -33.32
CA ASN A 179 14.78 -13.08 -33.22
C ASN A 179 14.87 -14.11 -34.37
N ILE A 180 13.74 -14.72 -34.76
CA ILE A 180 13.70 -15.65 -35.89
C ILE A 180 14.09 -14.95 -37.19
N LEU A 181 13.53 -13.76 -37.45
CA LEU A 181 13.83 -12.98 -38.66
C LEU A 181 15.28 -12.49 -38.66
N LYS A 182 15.83 -12.08 -37.51
CA LYS A 182 17.22 -11.64 -37.40
C LYS A 182 18.22 -12.73 -37.79
N ASN A 183 17.89 -13.98 -37.46
CA ASN A 183 18.69 -15.16 -37.80
C ASN A 183 18.50 -15.62 -39.26
N LYS A 184 17.39 -15.26 -39.90
CA LYS A 184 17.07 -15.67 -41.29
C LYS A 184 17.49 -14.63 -42.33
N THR A 185 17.45 -13.34 -42.00
CA THR A 185 17.78 -12.28 -42.98
C THR A 185 19.29 -12.15 -43.19
N LYS A 186 19.68 -11.87 -44.44
CA LYS A 186 21.06 -11.62 -44.84
C LYS A 186 21.35 -10.12 -45.01
N GLU A 187 20.31 -9.30 -45.13
CA GLU A 187 20.44 -7.85 -45.32
C GLU A 187 20.71 -7.14 -43.99
N ILE A 188 21.63 -6.17 -44.02
CA ILE A 188 22.07 -5.43 -42.82
C ILE A 188 20.94 -4.50 -42.32
N GLU A 189 20.22 -3.86 -43.25
CA GLU A 189 19.14 -2.91 -42.95
C GLU A 189 17.95 -3.60 -42.24
N ASP A 190 17.58 -4.81 -42.67
CA ASP A 190 16.59 -5.66 -41.98
C ASP A 190 17.04 -6.01 -40.54
N LYS A 191 18.32 -6.32 -40.33
CA LYS A 191 18.83 -6.64 -38.99
C LYS A 191 18.75 -5.45 -38.06
N GLU A 192 19.05 -4.24 -38.55
CA GLU A 192 18.95 -3.01 -37.77
C GLU A 192 17.50 -2.71 -37.38
N LEU A 193 16.55 -2.83 -38.31
CA LEU A 193 15.12 -2.65 -38.03
C LEU A 193 14.60 -3.67 -37.01
N LEU A 194 15.00 -4.94 -37.15
CA LEU A 194 14.65 -6.00 -36.20
C LEU A 194 15.28 -5.75 -34.82
N GLU A 195 16.50 -5.24 -34.74
CA GLU A 195 17.09 -4.83 -33.46
C GLU A 195 16.29 -3.70 -32.79
N VAL A 196 15.81 -2.73 -33.57
CA VAL A 196 14.94 -1.65 -33.05
C VAL A 196 13.63 -2.23 -32.50
N ILE A 197 12.98 -3.14 -33.21
CA ILE A 197 11.74 -3.79 -32.76
C ILE A 197 11.99 -4.60 -31.48
N SER A 198 13.03 -5.44 -31.46
CA SER A 198 13.38 -6.27 -30.31
C SER A 198 13.66 -5.41 -29.07
N ARG A 199 14.44 -4.34 -29.22
CA ARG A 199 14.74 -3.41 -28.14
C ARG A 199 13.49 -2.72 -27.59
N ASN A 200 12.57 -2.28 -28.44
CA ASN A 200 11.33 -1.64 -27.99
C ASN A 200 10.38 -2.64 -27.31
N ALA A 201 10.28 -3.86 -27.82
CA ALA A 201 9.52 -4.93 -27.21
C ALA A 201 10.09 -5.31 -25.82
N GLN A 202 11.42 -5.40 -25.66
CA GLN A 202 12.06 -5.60 -24.35
C GLN A 202 11.78 -4.44 -23.38
N ARG A 203 11.81 -3.19 -23.86
CA ARG A 203 11.45 -2.02 -23.04
C ARG A 203 10.01 -2.09 -22.56
N LEU A 204 9.07 -2.46 -23.43
CA LEU A 204 7.67 -2.60 -23.07
C LEU A 204 7.47 -3.78 -22.08
N LYS A 205 8.21 -4.88 -22.24
CA LYS A 205 8.18 -6.02 -21.32
C LYS A 205 8.54 -5.58 -19.91
N LYS A 206 9.68 -4.88 -19.80
CA LYS A 206 10.19 -4.36 -18.53
C LYS A 206 9.20 -3.38 -17.90
N LEU A 207 8.60 -2.49 -18.68
CA LEU A 207 7.59 -1.56 -18.17
C LEU A 207 6.36 -2.30 -17.62
N SER A 208 5.86 -3.31 -18.33
CA SER A 208 4.76 -4.16 -17.84
C SER A 208 5.13 -4.88 -16.54
N GLU A 209 6.35 -5.43 -16.44
CA GLU A 209 6.85 -6.09 -15.23
C GLU A 209 7.00 -5.13 -14.05
N ASP A 210 7.56 -3.94 -14.27
CA ASP A 210 7.71 -2.90 -13.26
C ASP A 210 6.33 -2.43 -12.74
N ILE A 211 5.35 -2.23 -13.64
CA ILE A 211 3.98 -1.85 -13.26
C ILE A 211 3.32 -2.91 -12.37
N LEU A 212 3.42 -4.18 -12.76
CA LEU A 212 2.85 -5.28 -12.00
C LEU A 212 3.47 -5.39 -10.59
N GLU A 213 4.78 -5.17 -10.48
CA GLU A 213 5.45 -5.22 -9.19
C GLU A 213 5.10 -4.03 -8.31
N VAL A 214 5.00 -2.81 -8.85
CA VAL A 214 4.50 -1.65 -8.12
C VAL A 214 3.10 -1.93 -7.57
N SER A 215 2.23 -2.52 -8.39
CA SER A 215 0.89 -2.90 -7.96
C SER A 215 0.93 -3.89 -6.77
N LYS A 216 1.79 -4.93 -6.84
CA LYS A 216 1.97 -5.89 -5.75
C LYS A 216 2.53 -5.25 -4.47
N ILE A 217 3.44 -4.29 -4.60
CA ILE A 217 3.99 -3.53 -3.48
C ILE A 217 2.86 -2.75 -2.80
N GLU A 218 2.03 -2.04 -3.56
CA GLU A 218 0.93 -1.24 -3.02
C GLU A 218 -0.21 -2.04 -2.41
N SER A 219 -0.38 -3.29 -2.83
CA SER A 219 -1.35 -4.22 -2.22
C SER A 219 -0.77 -5.00 -1.05
N ASN A 220 0.45 -4.71 -0.58
CA ASN A 220 1.17 -5.50 0.43
C ASN A 220 1.19 -7.00 0.10
N SER A 221 1.18 -7.35 -1.20
CA SER A 221 1.15 -8.73 -1.69
C SER A 221 2.47 -9.11 -2.37
N LEU A 222 3.56 -8.45 -1.99
CA LEU A 222 4.90 -8.82 -2.43
C LEU A 222 5.29 -10.12 -1.72
N ASN A 223 5.26 -11.25 -2.44
CA ASN A 223 5.76 -12.51 -1.91
C ASN A 223 7.30 -12.50 -1.92
N ILE A 224 7.89 -12.62 -0.73
CA ILE A 224 9.34 -12.61 -0.53
C ILE A 224 9.76 -14.01 -0.09
N ASN A 225 10.54 -14.68 -0.92
CA ASN A 225 11.03 -16.02 -0.62
C ASN A 225 12.42 -15.91 -0.01
N LYS A 226 12.49 -15.71 1.31
CA LYS A 226 13.76 -15.53 2.02
C LYS A 226 14.53 -16.85 2.14
N GLU A 227 15.78 -16.84 1.72
CA GLU A 227 16.73 -17.94 1.86
C GLU A 227 18.08 -17.43 2.37
N TYR A 228 18.92 -18.35 2.86
CA TYR A 228 20.28 -18.04 3.28
C TYR A 228 21.23 -18.15 2.09
N PHE A 229 21.96 -17.09 1.79
CA PHE A 229 22.94 -17.09 0.72
C PHE A 229 24.11 -16.14 1.02
N LYS A 230 25.24 -16.36 0.33
CA LYS A 230 26.39 -15.45 0.39
C LYS A 230 26.15 -14.25 -0.52
N ILE A 231 26.15 -13.04 0.02
CA ILE A 231 25.89 -11.82 -0.76
C ILE A 231 26.92 -11.61 -1.89
N LYS A 232 28.17 -12.06 -1.66
CA LYS A 232 29.26 -12.04 -2.64
C LYS A 232 28.89 -12.77 -3.94
N GLU A 233 28.26 -13.93 -3.86
CA GLU A 233 27.90 -14.73 -5.04
C GLU A 233 26.93 -13.95 -5.94
N ILE A 234 25.93 -13.29 -5.34
CA ILE A 234 24.95 -12.49 -6.08
C ILE A 234 25.60 -11.28 -6.76
N ILE A 235 26.49 -10.59 -6.05
CA ILE A 235 27.19 -9.44 -6.61
C ILE A 235 28.06 -9.87 -7.80
N LEU A 236 28.81 -10.97 -7.67
CA LEU A 236 29.65 -11.48 -8.74
C LEU A 236 28.83 -11.92 -9.96
N ASP A 237 27.72 -12.63 -9.74
CA ASP A 237 26.80 -13.05 -10.81
C ASP A 237 26.26 -11.85 -11.58
N VAL A 238 25.79 -10.83 -10.88
CA VAL A 238 25.27 -9.61 -11.51
C VAL A 238 26.37 -8.87 -12.25
N VAL A 239 27.54 -8.67 -11.65
CA VAL A 239 28.67 -7.96 -12.28
C VAL A 239 29.13 -8.69 -13.55
N ASN A 240 29.24 -10.02 -13.52
CA ASN A 240 29.66 -10.80 -14.68
C ASN A 240 28.66 -10.68 -15.84
N ASN A 241 27.36 -10.64 -15.55
CA ASN A 241 26.32 -10.41 -16.57
C ASN A 241 26.43 -9.04 -17.23
N TYR A 242 26.85 -8.00 -16.49
CA TYR A 242 27.04 -6.67 -17.06
C TYR A 242 28.37 -6.51 -17.79
N LYS A 243 29.47 -7.09 -17.29
CA LYS A 243 30.78 -7.05 -17.95
C LYS A 243 30.70 -7.46 -19.43
N SER A 244 30.09 -8.61 -19.71
CA SER A 244 29.89 -9.12 -21.07
C SER A 244 29.10 -8.18 -22.00
N ASN A 245 28.32 -7.25 -21.44
CA ASN A 245 27.48 -6.30 -22.17
C ASN A 245 28.05 -4.88 -22.20
N THR A 246 29.08 -4.57 -21.40
CA THR A 246 29.65 -3.23 -21.23
C THR A 246 31.08 -3.09 -21.70
N ASP A 247 31.73 -4.17 -22.16
CA ASP A 247 33.07 -4.12 -22.75
C ASP A 247 33.17 -3.10 -23.90
N SER A 248 32.08 -2.90 -24.64
CA SER A 248 31.97 -1.89 -25.70
C SER A 248 31.86 -0.43 -25.20
N LYS A 249 31.64 -0.21 -23.89
CA LYS A 249 31.42 1.11 -23.28
C LYS A 249 32.58 1.59 -22.39
N ASN A 250 33.70 0.87 -22.34
CA ASN A 250 34.86 1.18 -21.49
C ASN A 250 34.49 1.39 -20.00
N ILE A 251 33.65 0.52 -19.44
CA ILE A 251 33.26 0.55 -18.02
C ILE A 251 34.04 -0.52 -17.25
N LYS A 252 34.78 -0.08 -16.24
CA LYS A 252 35.54 -0.93 -15.31
C LYS A 252 34.72 -1.17 -14.04
N PHE A 253 34.59 -2.45 -13.67
CA PHE A 253 33.98 -2.85 -12.41
C PHE A 253 35.04 -3.18 -11.37
N GLU A 254 34.96 -2.52 -10.22
CA GLU A 254 35.82 -2.77 -9.07
C GLU A 254 34.96 -3.31 -7.92
N HIS A 255 35.48 -4.25 -7.14
CA HIS A 255 34.76 -4.78 -5.98
C HIS A 255 35.70 -4.91 -4.78
N SER A 256 35.22 -4.46 -3.62
CA SER A 256 35.89 -4.57 -2.33
C SER A 256 34.98 -5.33 -1.38
N LEU A 257 35.34 -6.57 -1.08
CA LEU A 257 34.54 -7.48 -0.27
C LEU A 257 35.34 -7.76 1.01
N VAL A 258 35.04 -7.00 2.07
CA VAL A 258 35.83 -7.01 3.32
C VAL A 258 35.70 -8.35 4.07
N ASN A 259 34.68 -9.16 3.77
CA ASN A 259 34.52 -10.50 4.29
C ASN A 259 33.79 -11.41 3.28
N ASP A 260 34.47 -12.45 2.81
CA ASP A 260 33.97 -13.36 1.77
C ASP A 260 32.83 -14.29 2.21
N ASN A 261 32.54 -14.36 3.51
CA ASN A 261 31.56 -15.28 4.10
C ASN A 261 30.35 -14.58 4.75
N LEU A 262 30.00 -13.36 4.32
CA LEU A 262 28.78 -12.70 4.80
C LEU A 262 27.53 -13.40 4.25
N ILE A 263 26.80 -14.07 5.15
CA ILE A 263 25.53 -14.75 4.86
C ILE A 263 24.38 -13.84 5.28
N VAL A 264 23.46 -13.59 4.35
CA VAL A 264 22.24 -12.80 4.57
C VAL A 264 21.01 -13.70 4.50
N TYR A 265 19.94 -13.30 5.18
CA TYR A 265 18.63 -13.95 5.09
C TYR A 265 17.67 -13.06 4.31
N ALA A 266 17.56 -13.31 2.99
CA ALA A 266 16.83 -12.45 2.07
C ALA A 266 16.31 -13.23 0.85
N ASP A 267 15.44 -12.60 0.07
CA ASP A 267 15.04 -13.10 -1.25
C ASP A 267 16.17 -12.85 -2.26
N LYS A 268 16.84 -13.94 -2.63
CA LYS A 268 17.95 -13.91 -3.58
C LYS A 268 17.60 -13.24 -4.90
N GLY A 269 16.41 -13.51 -5.45
CA GLY A 269 15.94 -12.92 -6.69
C GLY A 269 15.67 -11.43 -6.55
N GLY A 270 14.99 -11.04 -5.46
CA GLY A 270 14.73 -9.64 -5.12
C GLY A 270 16.01 -8.82 -4.96
N ILE A 271 16.99 -9.33 -4.19
CA ILE A 271 18.26 -8.63 -3.97
C ILE A 271 19.11 -8.56 -5.25
N SER A 272 19.15 -9.62 -6.06
CA SER A 272 19.80 -9.59 -7.37
C SER A 272 19.21 -8.50 -8.27
N ARG A 273 17.88 -8.33 -8.24
CA ARG A 273 17.17 -7.28 -8.97
C ARG A 273 17.51 -5.87 -8.46
N VAL A 274 17.58 -5.67 -7.13
CA VAL A 274 18.03 -4.40 -6.52
C VAL A 274 19.41 -4.04 -7.05
N ILE A 275 20.39 -4.93 -6.91
CA ILE A 275 21.78 -4.71 -7.34
C ILE A 275 21.83 -4.42 -8.85
N SER A 276 21.14 -5.22 -9.65
CA SER A 276 21.06 -5.05 -11.11
C SER A 276 20.50 -3.69 -11.51
N ASN A 277 19.47 -3.22 -10.81
CA ASN A 277 18.85 -1.93 -11.10
C ASN A 277 19.75 -0.75 -10.72
N LEU A 278 20.46 -0.85 -9.58
CA LEU A 278 21.43 0.16 -9.15
C LEU A 278 22.63 0.22 -10.12
N ILE A 279 23.20 -0.91 -10.51
CA ILE A 279 24.28 -0.97 -11.52
C ILE A 279 23.82 -0.40 -12.86
N ASN A 280 22.62 -0.77 -13.32
CA ASN A 280 22.10 -0.26 -14.60
C ASN A 280 21.86 1.26 -14.56
N ASN A 281 21.47 1.82 -13.41
CA ASN A 281 21.41 3.26 -13.22
C ASN A 281 22.81 3.89 -13.30
N SER A 282 23.80 3.34 -12.60
CA SER A 282 25.19 3.83 -12.68
C SER A 282 25.72 3.82 -14.13
N ILE A 283 25.54 2.71 -14.88
CA ILE A 283 25.95 2.61 -16.30
C ILE A 283 25.30 3.71 -17.16
N LYS A 284 24.05 4.06 -16.87
CA LYS A 284 23.28 5.04 -17.65
C LYS A 284 23.80 6.47 -17.45
N PHE A 285 24.32 6.80 -16.27
CA PHE A 285 24.75 8.16 -15.91
C PHE A 285 26.28 8.34 -15.95
N ILE A 286 27.02 7.32 -16.38
CA ILE A 286 28.47 7.44 -16.63
C ILE A 286 28.71 8.11 -17.99
N HIS A 287 29.61 9.09 -18.00
CA HIS A 287 30.11 9.72 -19.22
C HIS A 287 31.07 8.76 -19.95
N GLN A 288 30.63 8.21 -21.08
CA GLN A 288 31.41 7.23 -21.85
C GLN A 288 32.76 7.75 -22.37
N LYS A 289 32.93 9.08 -22.50
CA LYS A 289 34.17 9.70 -22.99
C LYS A 289 35.31 9.69 -21.98
N GLU A 290 35.01 9.59 -20.68
CA GLU A 290 36.01 9.67 -19.59
C GLU A 290 36.39 8.30 -19.02
N GLY A 291 35.75 7.24 -19.49
CA GLY A 291 35.84 5.90 -18.89
C GLY A 291 34.97 5.78 -17.65
N GLY A 292 34.24 4.66 -17.53
CA GLY A 292 33.35 4.41 -16.41
C GLY A 292 34.01 3.59 -15.31
N ILE A 293 33.81 3.96 -14.05
CA ILE A 293 34.19 3.13 -12.90
C ILE A 293 32.94 2.92 -12.05
N ILE A 294 32.61 1.65 -11.80
CA ILE A 294 31.58 1.26 -10.84
C ILE A 294 32.25 0.40 -9.78
N SER A 295 32.29 0.92 -8.55
CA SER A 295 32.89 0.27 -7.39
C SER A 295 31.80 -0.29 -6.48
N ILE A 296 31.86 -1.58 -6.18
CA ILE A 296 30.90 -2.25 -5.30
C ILE A 296 31.61 -2.67 -4.02
N ALA A 297 31.15 -2.18 -2.88
CA ALA A 297 31.70 -2.49 -1.56
C ALA A 297 30.69 -3.22 -0.69
N VAL A 298 31.15 -4.21 0.07
CA VAL A 298 30.32 -4.93 1.05
C VAL A 298 31.03 -4.97 2.38
N GLU A 299 30.39 -4.43 3.41
CA GLU A 299 30.95 -4.29 4.75
C GLU A 299 29.94 -4.78 5.81
N PRO A 300 30.38 -5.53 6.83
CA PRO A 300 29.56 -5.74 8.02
C PRO A 300 29.46 -4.44 8.82
N LYS A 301 28.27 -4.15 9.36
CA LYS A 301 28.01 -3.05 10.29
C LYS A 301 27.34 -3.60 11.54
N GLU A 302 27.90 -3.24 12.70
CA GLU A 302 27.27 -3.49 13.99
C GLU A 302 26.12 -2.51 14.20
N THR A 303 25.00 -3.01 14.74
CA THR A 303 23.84 -2.18 15.05
C THR A 303 24.17 -1.37 16.31
N THR A 304 24.45 -0.07 16.13
CA THR A 304 24.50 0.88 17.23
C THR A 304 23.11 1.50 17.37
N ASN A 305 22.45 1.21 18.50
CA ASN A 305 21.16 1.71 18.96
C ASN A 305 19.93 0.82 18.69
N ASP A 306 19.20 0.64 19.80
CA ASP A 306 17.95 -0.08 20.00
C ASP A 306 16.86 0.29 18.98
N ILE A 307 16.18 -0.73 18.43
CA ILE A 307 14.74 -0.78 18.09
C ILE A 307 14.37 -2.12 17.42
N ILE A 308 15.32 -2.95 16.93
CA ILE A 308 14.99 -4.29 16.40
C ILE A 308 16.13 -5.27 16.74
N GLU A 309 15.80 -6.51 17.12
CA GLU A 309 16.68 -7.66 17.46
C GLU A 309 17.65 -8.12 16.34
N ILE A 310 18.27 -7.20 15.59
CA ILE A 310 19.18 -7.48 14.50
C ILE A 310 20.60 -7.22 15.02
N LYS A 311 21.30 -8.25 15.48
CA LYS A 311 22.67 -8.16 16.04
C LYS A 311 23.76 -7.80 15.02
N GLY A 312 23.44 -7.74 13.72
CA GLY A 312 24.34 -7.22 12.68
C GLY A 312 23.65 -6.97 11.35
N ARG A 313 24.18 -6.04 10.55
CA ARG A 313 23.69 -5.74 9.18
C ARG A 313 24.86 -5.78 8.20
N VAL A 314 24.58 -6.06 6.93
CA VAL A 314 25.52 -5.83 5.82
C VAL A 314 25.17 -4.51 5.17
N LEU A 315 26.17 -3.65 4.98
CA LEU A 315 26.10 -2.48 4.12
C LEU A 315 26.64 -2.85 2.74
N VAL A 316 25.79 -2.73 1.72
CA VAL A 316 26.19 -2.82 0.32
C VAL A 316 26.23 -1.40 -0.25
N SER A 317 27.35 -1.01 -0.84
CA SER A 317 27.54 0.28 -1.50
C SER A 317 27.88 0.09 -2.97
N ILE A 318 27.20 0.81 -3.86
CA ILE A 318 27.47 0.85 -5.30
C ILE A 318 27.77 2.31 -5.64
N MET A 319 29.03 2.59 -5.96
CA MET A 319 29.55 3.91 -6.24
C MET A 319 29.93 4.00 -7.72
N ASP A 320 29.55 5.09 -8.38
CA ASP A 320 29.92 5.40 -9.75
C ASP A 320 30.61 6.76 -9.88
N ASN A 321 31.32 6.98 -10.98
CA ASN A 321 31.97 8.25 -11.33
C ASN A 321 31.16 9.06 -12.36
N GLY A 322 29.83 8.93 -12.37
CA GLY A 322 28.95 9.59 -13.36
C GLY A 322 28.68 11.08 -13.11
N GLU A 323 27.57 11.59 -13.66
CA GLU A 323 27.17 13.00 -13.52
C GLU A 323 26.72 13.38 -12.10
N GLY A 324 26.50 12.39 -11.23
CA GLY A 324 25.88 12.56 -9.92
C GLY A 324 24.36 12.75 -9.99
N ILE A 325 23.76 13.04 -8.83
CA ILE A 325 22.32 13.21 -8.64
C ILE A 325 22.02 14.69 -8.45
N ASP A 326 21.04 15.20 -9.20
CA ASP A 326 20.58 16.58 -9.01
C ASP A 326 19.98 16.79 -7.61
N LYS A 327 20.33 17.90 -6.96
CA LYS A 327 19.85 18.30 -5.64
C LYS A 327 18.32 18.43 -5.58
N GLU A 328 17.66 18.82 -6.66
CA GLU A 328 16.19 18.91 -6.73
C GLU A 328 15.52 17.53 -6.79
N ILE A 329 16.22 16.53 -7.34
CA ILE A 329 15.70 15.18 -7.49
C ILE A 329 15.99 14.32 -6.26
N LEU A 330 17.12 14.54 -5.60
CA LEU A 330 17.58 13.74 -4.47
C LEU A 330 16.49 13.48 -3.39
N PRO A 331 15.66 14.46 -2.98
CA PRO A 331 14.60 14.23 -1.99
C PRO A 331 13.49 13.30 -2.46
N ARG A 332 13.29 13.19 -3.78
CA ARG A 332 12.21 12.41 -4.41
C ARG A 332 12.74 11.23 -5.22
N LEU A 333 14.05 10.94 -5.14
CA LEU A 333 14.75 9.99 -6.01
C LEU A 333 14.12 8.59 -6.01
N PHE A 334 13.58 8.17 -4.88
CA PHE A 334 12.96 6.86 -4.70
C PHE A 334 11.42 6.90 -4.85
N ASN A 335 10.83 8.01 -5.27
CA ASN A 335 9.40 8.09 -5.57
C ASN A 335 9.12 7.55 -6.97
N LYS A 336 7.87 7.16 -7.23
CA LYS A 336 7.45 6.65 -8.53
C LYS A 336 7.56 7.71 -9.62
N PHE A 337 7.89 7.26 -10.84
CA PHE A 337 7.93 8.06 -12.07
C PHE A 337 8.92 9.24 -12.02
N VAL A 338 9.89 9.20 -11.11
CA VAL A 338 10.95 10.22 -11.04
C VAL A 338 12.04 9.84 -12.03
N SER A 339 12.10 10.57 -13.15
CA SER A 339 13.17 10.43 -14.15
C SER A 339 13.50 11.78 -14.77
N LYS A 340 14.79 12.06 -14.95
CA LYS A 340 15.31 13.24 -15.65
C LYS A 340 15.49 13.03 -17.15
N SER A 341 15.35 11.79 -17.62
CA SER A 341 15.56 11.41 -19.02
C SER A 341 14.42 10.55 -19.56
N PHE A 342 14.18 10.66 -20.86
CA PHE A 342 13.19 9.87 -21.60
C PHE A 342 13.53 8.36 -21.67
N GLN A 343 14.70 7.94 -21.18
CA GLN A 343 15.16 6.55 -21.19
C GLN A 343 15.01 5.88 -19.82
N GLY A 344 13.78 5.66 -19.35
CA GLY A 344 13.53 4.89 -18.13
C GLY A 344 12.10 5.00 -17.64
N THR A 345 11.62 3.95 -16.96
CA THR A 345 10.24 3.90 -16.41
C THR A 345 10.07 4.78 -15.17
N GLY A 346 11.18 5.15 -14.50
CA GLY A 346 11.15 5.87 -13.22
C GLY A 346 10.62 5.01 -12.06
N LEU A 347 10.45 3.70 -12.26
CA LEU A 347 9.91 2.78 -11.26
C LEU A 347 10.99 1.92 -10.58
N GLY A 348 12.14 1.71 -11.24
CA GLY A 348 13.17 0.79 -10.74
C GLY A 348 13.70 1.13 -9.34
N LEU A 349 13.98 2.41 -9.05
CA LEU A 349 14.48 2.83 -7.73
C LEU A 349 13.41 2.72 -6.64
N TYR A 350 12.15 3.03 -6.96
CA TYR A 350 11.02 2.82 -6.05
C TYR A 350 10.87 1.33 -5.70
N ILE A 351 10.85 0.46 -6.72
CA ILE A 351 10.84 -1.01 -6.55
C ILE A 351 12.02 -1.47 -5.70
N SER A 352 13.22 -0.98 -5.99
CA SER A 352 14.43 -1.37 -5.25
C SER A 352 14.33 -1.01 -3.78
N LYS A 353 13.80 0.19 -3.47
CA LYS A 353 13.56 0.64 -2.10
C LYS A 353 12.55 -0.27 -1.40
N SER A 354 11.41 -0.56 -2.03
CA SER A 354 10.38 -1.42 -1.45
C SER A 354 10.86 -2.85 -1.21
N ILE A 355 11.67 -3.43 -2.11
CA ILE A 355 12.30 -4.74 -1.89
C ILE A 355 13.20 -4.69 -0.66
N VAL A 356 14.08 -3.69 -0.54
CA VAL A 356 15.00 -3.56 0.60
C VAL A 356 14.24 -3.34 1.91
N GLU A 357 13.22 -2.49 1.93
CA GLU A 357 12.40 -2.22 3.11
C GLU A 357 11.63 -3.45 3.58
N ALA A 358 11.16 -4.29 2.65
CA ALA A 358 10.49 -5.54 3.00
C ALA A 358 11.45 -6.62 3.55
N HIS A 359 12.77 -6.37 3.48
CA HIS A 359 13.82 -7.09 4.19
C HIS A 359 14.24 -6.43 5.51
N SER A 360 13.48 -5.45 6.01
CA SER A 360 13.84 -4.62 7.16
C SER A 360 15.15 -3.86 6.96
N GLY A 361 15.51 -3.60 5.70
CA GLY A 361 16.66 -2.79 5.30
C GLY A 361 16.28 -1.34 5.06
N GLN A 362 17.27 -0.55 4.68
CA GLN A 362 17.10 0.83 4.22
C GLN A 362 17.94 1.03 2.97
N LEU A 363 17.40 1.69 1.94
CA LEU A 363 18.10 2.09 0.72
C LEU A 363 18.13 3.63 0.64
N TRP A 364 19.31 4.20 0.38
CA TRP A 364 19.50 5.64 0.19
C TRP A 364 20.60 5.91 -0.85
N ALA A 365 20.73 7.18 -1.24
CA ALA A 365 21.76 7.63 -2.16
C ALA A 365 22.32 8.98 -1.74
N GLU A 366 23.56 9.24 -2.12
CA GLU A 366 24.24 10.51 -1.95
C GLU A 366 25.17 10.78 -3.13
N ASN A 367 25.49 12.06 -3.36
CA ASN A 367 26.58 12.41 -4.28
C ASN A 367 27.93 12.12 -3.63
N ASN A 368 28.91 11.71 -4.44
CA ASN A 368 30.26 11.47 -3.96
C ASN A 368 30.91 12.77 -3.45
N ARG A 369 31.87 12.63 -2.53
CA ARG A 369 32.50 13.77 -1.84
C ARG A 369 33.32 14.68 -2.77
N ASP A 370 33.82 14.13 -3.87
CA ASP A 370 34.54 14.85 -4.93
C ASP A 370 33.60 15.57 -5.91
N GLY A 371 32.28 15.48 -5.70
CA GLY A 371 31.25 16.08 -6.54
C GLY A 371 31.04 15.34 -7.87
N LYS A 372 31.69 14.19 -8.09
CA LYS A 372 31.58 13.40 -9.32
C LYS A 372 30.94 12.05 -9.04
N GLY A 373 29.77 11.82 -9.63
CA GLY A 373 29.04 10.57 -9.50
C GLY A 373 28.25 10.44 -8.22
N ALA A 374 27.69 9.25 -8.03
CA ALA A 374 26.78 8.96 -6.94
C ALA A 374 27.15 7.65 -6.22
N THR A 375 26.77 7.56 -4.96
CA THR A 375 26.82 6.32 -4.19
C THR A 375 25.42 5.94 -3.74
N PHE A 376 24.97 4.76 -4.16
CA PHE A 376 23.76 4.11 -3.64
C PHE A 376 24.16 3.11 -2.57
N ARG A 377 23.45 3.12 -1.43
CA ARG A 377 23.73 2.22 -0.31
C ARG A 377 22.48 1.57 0.22
N PHE A 378 22.58 0.30 0.59
CA PHE A 378 21.51 -0.36 1.31
C PHE A 378 21.99 -1.32 2.40
N PHE A 379 21.14 -1.50 3.41
CA PHE A 379 21.32 -2.50 4.46
C PHE A 379 20.53 -3.78 4.19
N LEU A 380 21.13 -4.91 4.56
CA LEU A 380 20.42 -6.18 4.74
C LEU A 380 20.71 -6.75 6.13
N PRO A 381 19.76 -7.43 6.78
CA PRO A 381 20.02 -8.12 8.04
C PRO A 381 21.03 -9.25 7.83
N LEU A 382 22.04 -9.32 8.70
CA LEU A 382 22.91 -10.49 8.78
C LEU A 382 22.16 -11.64 9.43
N LYS A 383 22.54 -12.87 9.06
CA LYS A 383 22.17 -14.07 9.79
C LYS A 383 22.55 -13.91 11.28
N GLN A 384 21.62 -14.28 12.18
CA GLN A 384 21.90 -14.50 13.61
C GLN A 384 22.78 -15.74 13.80
#